data_AF-A0A816P076-F1
#
_entry.id   AF-A0A816P076-F1
#
_cell.length_a   1.000
_cell.length_b   1.000
_cell.length_c   1.000
_cell.angle_alpha   90.00
_cell.angle_beta   90.00
_cell.angle_gamma   90.00
#
_symmetry.space_group_name_H-M   'P 1'
#
loop_
_entity.id
_entity.type
_entity.pdbx_description
1 polymer ?
#
loop_
_entity_poly.entity_id
_entity_poly.type
_entity_poly.pdbx_seq_one_letter_code
_entity_poly.pdbx_strand_id
1 'polypeptide(L)'
;MNTTSKDILHQIVNYHQSINVILDVGGLFTDGTNREIAMEWLKISHKMKIHYVVYFDADRIYVCDRQYHHYPFSTSPACERLDSCIFYLDDIHTRGTDFKFPVTFKAALTLGNGLTKDRFVQAAMRMRKLGSGHSLAFWSSYEVHQQIMKLKRKKENTNNFINVIDILRWVYENTQQATWDGLNLWASQSLTFQRIFSAFRNIQWSNHQQIFTDELMERLAKECLEPEIIELKHMYGSPRVAKTLFDIYHARYQQINHNLLTDIQEEVLKRLIEYGGKKLRLSQLLDEEQQKELEKDLEKEHQLVERPSSVIEHESMLHRELDRLCDTDGLMLKLDEFPTVFRRLPYAFIDTTFSTICQSDSRPDNFWVSTEFQRVIATQEKSLNPFLRPPRWIIIYRNQHLIFLSSQEANHLIGRLKNLYYIQKSDEPPVTTVRLILPRTRRGQSILVNNTMLTTSPLNKFPSLDNSWRIPFKWLAQLFVFNGTLYFENVEEQRAYCQLLSLCPKPRTEEEEEAFEKGWIDMNGFVSNPKHRRQLQMNQGQFNANPIRFVKQLIENRNKSHASILSYVGSIILNSRKLSFN
;
A
#
# COMPACT_ATOMS: atom_id res chain seq x y z
N MET A 1 -12.72 16.67 17.02
CA MET A 1 -11.52 17.21 17.70
C MET A 1 -10.96 16.06 18.53
N ASN A 2 -9.71 15.68 18.31
CA ASN A 2 -9.08 14.61 19.09
C ASN A 2 -8.67 15.20 20.44
N THR A 3 -9.32 14.74 21.52
CA THR A 3 -8.95 15.07 22.90
C THR A 3 -7.56 14.50 23.19
N THR A 4 -6.63 15.32 23.68
CA THR A 4 -5.27 14.85 24.03
C THR A 4 -5.25 14.22 25.42
N SER A 5 -4.23 13.40 25.74
CA SER A 5 -4.04 12.87 27.11
C SER A 5 -4.06 13.98 28.17
N LYS A 6 -3.45 15.12 27.84
CA LYS A 6 -3.40 16.28 28.73
C LYS A 6 -4.79 16.84 29.04
N ASP A 7 -5.67 16.92 28.04
CA ASP A 7 -7.04 17.37 28.23
C ASP A 7 -7.81 16.40 29.15
N ILE A 8 -7.62 15.09 28.98
CA ILE A 8 -8.23 14.06 29.83
C ILE A 8 -7.72 14.20 31.28
N LEU A 9 -6.41 14.35 31.48
CA LEU A 9 -5.82 14.56 32.81
C LEU A 9 -6.38 15.82 33.49
N HIS A 10 -6.54 16.92 32.76
CA HIS A 10 -7.16 18.13 33.29
C HIS A 10 -8.61 17.88 33.73
N GLN A 11 -9.39 17.13 32.95
CA GLN A 11 -10.75 16.77 33.34
C GLN A 11 -10.77 15.87 34.60
N ILE A 12 -9.86 14.89 34.68
CA ILE A 12 -9.73 14.00 35.85
C ILE A 12 -9.39 14.80 37.12
N VAL A 13 -8.45 15.74 37.04
CA VAL A 13 -8.02 16.55 38.19
C VAL A 13 -9.12 17.53 38.63
N ASN A 14 -9.89 18.07 37.69
CA ASN A 14 -11.01 18.97 37.98
C ASN A 14 -12.29 18.25 38.40
N TYR A 15 -12.32 16.92 38.35
CA TYR A 15 -13.46 16.14 38.80
C TYR A 15 -13.71 16.39 40.30
N HIS A 16 -14.97 16.59 40.69
CA HIS A 16 -15.35 16.98 42.06
C HIS A 16 -14.83 16.03 43.16
N GLN A 17 -14.45 14.82 42.80
CA GLN A 17 -13.84 13.86 43.72
C GLN A 17 -12.36 13.70 43.35
N SER A 18 -11.47 13.87 44.33
CA SER A 18 -10.03 13.68 44.14
C SER A 18 -9.72 12.24 43.69
N ILE A 19 -9.26 12.07 42.46
CA ILE A 19 -8.79 10.79 41.92
C ILE A 19 -7.32 10.59 42.30
N ASN A 20 -7.00 9.42 42.84
CA ASN A 20 -5.66 9.04 43.28
C ASN A 20 -5.01 8.00 42.37
N VAL A 21 -5.82 7.23 41.63
CA VAL A 21 -5.36 6.12 40.79
C VAL A 21 -5.99 6.26 39.40
N ILE A 22 -5.20 6.10 38.34
CA ILE A 22 -5.69 5.92 36.98
C ILE A 22 -5.42 4.47 36.59
N LEU A 23 -6.47 3.76 36.24
CA LEU A 23 -6.46 2.39 35.72
C LEU A 23 -6.78 2.46 34.23
N ASP A 24 -5.75 2.60 33.40
CA ASP A 24 -5.90 2.77 31.95
C ASP A 24 -6.05 1.45 31.19
N VAL A 25 -7.07 0.66 31.58
CA VAL A 25 -7.40 -0.62 30.89
C VAL A 25 -8.03 -0.39 29.52
N GLY A 26 -8.64 0.79 29.31
CA GLY A 26 -9.28 1.19 28.08
C GLY A 26 -8.36 1.86 27.04
N GLY A 27 -7.10 2.13 27.39
CA GLY A 27 -6.14 2.78 26.49
C GLY A 27 -6.57 4.17 26.05
N LEU A 28 -7.00 5.03 26.99
CA LEU A 28 -7.36 6.42 26.69
C LEU A 28 -6.15 7.35 26.57
N PHE A 29 -5.01 6.97 27.15
CA PHE A 29 -3.79 7.77 27.12
C PHE A 29 -2.81 7.21 26.06
N THR A 30 -2.99 7.62 24.80
CA THR A 30 -2.25 7.04 23.65
C THR A 30 -1.11 7.91 23.12
N ASP A 31 -1.07 9.20 23.46
CA ASP A 31 -0.11 10.20 22.96
C ASP A 31 1.08 10.44 23.89
N GLY A 32 1.49 9.43 24.67
CA GLY A 32 2.68 9.50 25.51
C GLY A 32 3.03 8.17 26.19
N THR A 33 4.28 8.04 26.63
CA THR A 33 4.73 6.94 27.48
C THR A 33 4.12 7.04 28.88
N ASN A 34 4.05 5.92 29.60
CA ASN A 34 3.59 5.88 31.00
C ASN A 34 4.26 6.96 31.86
N ARG A 35 5.56 7.16 31.65
CA ARG A 35 6.36 8.18 32.32
C ARG A 35 5.86 9.59 32.01
N GLU A 36 5.66 9.92 30.74
CA GLU A 36 5.19 11.24 30.31
C GLU A 36 3.81 11.56 30.87
N ILE A 37 2.87 10.60 30.78
CA ILE A 37 1.52 10.74 31.33
C ILE A 37 1.57 10.94 32.85
N ALA A 38 2.35 10.12 33.56
CA ALA A 38 2.53 10.23 35.01
C ALA A 38 3.10 11.60 35.42
N MET A 39 4.14 12.08 34.74
CA MET A 39 4.76 13.37 35.04
C MET A 39 3.81 14.54 34.76
N GLU A 40 3.08 14.53 33.65
CA GLU A 40 2.07 15.54 33.35
C GLU A 40 0.96 15.54 34.39
N TRP A 41 0.50 14.37 34.83
CA TRP A 41 -0.50 14.28 35.89
C TRP A 41 0.00 14.81 37.22
N LEU A 42 1.26 14.51 37.59
CA LEU A 42 1.88 15.07 38.79
C LEU A 42 1.92 16.60 38.70
N LYS A 43 2.38 17.18 37.57
CA LYS A 43 2.48 18.64 37.36
C LYS A 43 1.21 19.40 37.71
N ILE A 44 0.07 18.89 37.26
CA ILE A 44 -1.24 19.54 37.44
C ILE A 44 -1.94 19.17 38.76
N SER A 45 -1.44 18.15 39.48
CA SER A 45 -2.00 17.71 40.77
C SER A 45 -1.67 18.65 41.94
N HIS A 46 -2.45 18.58 43.02
CA HIS A 46 -2.35 19.49 44.18
C HIS A 46 -0.97 19.47 44.85
N LYS A 47 -0.18 20.54 44.69
CA LYS A 47 1.24 20.61 45.08
C LYS A 47 1.53 20.32 46.56
N MET A 48 0.63 20.72 47.47
CA MET A 48 0.84 20.49 48.91
C MET A 48 0.51 19.07 49.37
N LYS A 49 -0.36 18.35 48.63
CA LYS A 49 -0.90 17.05 49.03
C LYS A 49 -0.22 15.89 48.31
N ILE A 50 0.04 16.07 47.02
CA ILE A 50 0.61 15.05 46.15
C ILE A 50 2.06 15.40 45.82
N HIS A 51 2.97 14.56 46.31
CA HIS A 51 4.43 14.77 46.22
C HIS A 51 5.05 13.83 45.18
N TYR A 52 4.41 12.69 44.92
CA TYR A 52 4.95 11.63 44.08
C TYR A 52 3.91 11.09 43.09
N VAL A 53 4.37 10.64 41.93
CA VAL A 53 3.60 9.79 41.01
C VAL A 53 4.30 8.46 40.81
N VAL A 54 3.55 7.37 40.91
CA VAL A 54 4.02 6.01 40.71
C VAL A 54 3.51 5.49 39.38
N TYR A 55 4.38 4.89 38.59
CA TYR A 55 4.06 4.35 37.28
C TYR A 55 4.98 3.17 36.93
N PHE A 56 4.66 2.48 35.84
CA PHE A 56 5.48 1.42 35.29
C PHE A 56 6.34 1.90 34.12
N ASP A 57 7.61 1.55 34.14
CA ASP A 57 8.51 1.67 33.00
C ASP A 57 9.03 0.27 32.65
N ALA A 58 8.59 -0.25 31.50
CA ALA A 58 8.54 -1.68 31.23
C ALA A 58 7.92 -2.42 32.45
N ASP A 59 8.50 -3.53 32.90
CA ASP A 59 7.93 -4.35 33.99
C ASP A 59 8.34 -3.89 35.42
N ARG A 60 8.89 -2.67 35.58
CA ARG A 60 9.39 -2.17 36.86
C ARG A 60 8.63 -0.95 37.35
N ILE A 61 8.42 -0.91 38.67
CA ILE A 61 7.70 0.18 39.34
C ILE A 61 8.68 1.30 39.68
N TYR A 62 8.39 2.48 39.15
CA TYR A 62 9.14 3.69 39.41
C TYR A 62 8.28 4.77 40.05
N VAL A 63 8.96 5.68 40.72
CA VAL A 63 8.36 6.89 41.27
C VAL A 63 9.05 8.12 40.69
N CYS A 64 8.27 9.16 40.44
CA CYS A 64 8.76 10.48 40.10
C CYS A 64 8.30 11.51 41.15
N ASP A 65 9.23 12.36 41.59
CA ASP A 65 8.96 13.46 42.53
C ASP A 65 8.68 14.80 41.80
N ARG A 66 8.42 15.86 42.58
CA ARG A 66 8.18 17.21 42.04
C ARG A 66 9.40 17.87 41.39
N GLN A 67 10.59 17.33 41.62
CA GLN A 67 11.85 17.77 41.01
C GLN A 67 12.17 16.96 39.73
N TYR A 68 11.27 16.06 39.33
CA TYR A 68 11.40 15.14 38.20
C TYR A 68 12.54 14.12 38.34
N HIS A 69 12.97 13.87 39.56
CA HIS A 69 13.87 12.76 39.82
C HIS A 69 13.11 11.44 39.73
N HIS A 70 13.83 10.39 39.36
CA HIS A 70 13.29 9.08 39.05
C HIS A 70 14.02 8.01 39.84
N TYR A 71 13.28 7.25 40.63
CA TYR A 71 13.84 6.21 41.50
C TYR A 71 12.96 4.96 41.51
N PRO A 72 13.53 3.77 41.74
CA PRO A 72 12.74 2.58 42.02
C PRO A 72 11.81 2.80 43.21
N PHE A 73 10.55 2.39 43.08
CA PHE A 73 9.53 2.64 44.11
C PHE A 73 9.90 2.03 45.46
N SER A 74 10.46 0.81 45.47
CA SER A 74 10.82 0.05 46.67
C SER A 74 11.87 0.75 47.55
N THR A 75 12.76 1.54 46.95
CA THR A 75 13.85 2.26 47.65
C THR A 75 13.51 3.73 47.91
N SER A 76 12.32 4.17 47.54
CA SER A 76 11.90 5.57 47.64
C SER A 76 11.07 5.84 48.89
N PRO A 77 11.10 7.06 49.45
CA PRO A 77 10.20 7.44 50.56
C PRO A 77 8.70 7.33 50.23
N ALA A 78 8.34 7.21 48.95
CA ALA A 78 6.96 7.11 48.50
C ALA A 78 6.29 5.79 48.92
N CYS A 79 7.07 4.70 49.12
CA CYS A 79 6.50 3.40 49.50
C CYS A 79 5.89 3.40 50.91
N GLU A 80 6.38 4.26 51.80
CA GLU A 80 5.87 4.45 53.16
C GLU A 80 4.81 5.57 53.24
N ARG A 81 4.73 6.43 52.21
CA ARG A 81 3.88 7.63 52.17
C ARG A 81 2.85 7.59 51.04
N LEU A 82 2.13 6.47 50.94
CA LEU A 82 1.15 6.25 49.87
C LEU A 82 0.08 7.35 49.80
N ASP A 83 -0.32 7.96 50.92
CA ASP A 83 -1.30 9.06 50.96
C ASP A 83 -0.84 10.33 50.21
N SER A 84 0.47 10.50 50.01
CA SER A 84 1.07 11.60 49.24
C SER A 84 1.36 11.22 47.77
N CYS A 85 0.90 10.05 47.32
CA CYS A 85 1.18 9.49 46.01
C CYS A 85 -0.08 9.41 45.13
N ILE A 86 0.13 9.52 43.82
CA ILE A 86 -0.85 9.14 42.79
C ILE A 86 -0.28 8.02 41.92
N PHE A 87 -1.14 7.19 41.34
CA PHE A 87 -0.73 5.94 40.66
C PHE A 87 -1.31 5.87 39.25
N TYR A 88 -0.45 5.78 38.25
CA TYR A 88 -0.83 5.56 36.86
C TYR A 88 -0.48 4.13 36.46
N LEU A 89 -1.48 3.33 36.09
CA LEU A 89 -1.34 1.94 35.69
C LEU A 89 -1.97 1.75 34.30
N ASP A 90 -1.19 1.28 33.33
CA ASP A 90 -1.67 0.96 31.98
C ASP A 90 -2.37 -0.42 31.93
N ASP A 91 -2.88 -0.82 30.77
CA ASP A 91 -3.58 -2.09 30.58
C ASP A 91 -2.75 -3.31 31.01
N ILE A 92 -1.48 -3.38 30.61
CA ILE A 92 -0.60 -4.51 30.89
C ILE A 92 -0.36 -4.62 32.41
N HIS A 93 -0.08 -3.49 33.05
CA HIS A 93 0.28 -3.41 34.47
C HIS A 93 -0.94 -3.23 35.40
N THR A 94 -2.17 -3.31 34.87
CA THR A 94 -3.37 -3.58 35.67
C THR A 94 -3.50 -5.05 36.07
N ARG A 95 -2.58 -5.92 35.60
CA ARG A 95 -2.49 -7.34 35.93
C ARG A 95 -1.21 -7.64 36.71
N GLY A 96 -1.29 -8.54 37.69
CA GLY A 96 -0.11 -9.01 38.43
C GLY A 96 0.48 -8.07 39.49
N THR A 97 0.04 -6.81 39.58
CA THR A 97 0.54 -5.86 40.60
C THR A 97 -0.42 -5.68 41.77
N ASP A 98 0.10 -5.63 43.00
CA ASP A 98 -0.69 -5.40 44.21
C ASP A 98 -0.13 -4.20 45.00
N PHE A 99 -0.91 -3.12 45.07
CA PHE A 99 -0.62 -1.96 45.91
C PHE A 99 -1.61 -1.90 47.06
N LYS A 100 -1.11 -1.67 48.27
CA LYS A 100 -1.95 -1.49 49.46
C LYS A 100 -2.50 -0.06 49.53
N PHE A 101 -3.38 0.29 48.60
CA PHE A 101 -3.94 1.64 48.53
C PHE A 101 -4.64 2.06 49.83
N PRO A 102 -4.43 3.29 50.31
CA PRO A 102 -5.19 3.85 51.44
C PRO A 102 -6.70 3.77 51.23
N VAL A 103 -7.45 3.62 52.33
CA VAL A 103 -8.90 3.32 52.28
C VAL A 103 -9.72 4.41 51.60
N THR A 104 -9.22 5.64 51.57
CA THR A 104 -9.89 6.81 50.97
C THR A 104 -9.69 6.93 49.46
N PHE A 105 -8.89 6.06 48.84
CA PHE A 105 -8.48 6.22 47.45
C PHE A 105 -9.63 6.00 46.46
N LYS A 106 -9.63 6.84 45.42
CA LYS A 106 -10.56 6.75 44.31
C LYS A 106 -9.80 6.54 43.01
N ALA A 107 -10.32 5.69 42.13
CA ALA A 107 -9.70 5.43 40.84
C ALA A 107 -10.56 5.89 39.67
N ALA A 108 -9.91 6.46 38.66
CA ALA A 108 -10.47 6.59 37.33
C ALA A 108 -10.18 5.29 36.56
N LEU A 109 -11.23 4.57 36.15
CA LEU A 109 -11.12 3.38 35.31
C LEU A 109 -11.53 3.76 33.88
N THR A 110 -10.61 3.57 32.94
CA THR A 110 -10.87 3.92 31.54
C THR A 110 -11.57 2.78 30.79
N LEU A 111 -12.50 3.12 29.91
CA LEU A 111 -13.30 2.20 29.10
C LEU A 111 -12.88 2.33 27.64
N GLY A 112 -12.36 1.24 27.09
CA GLY A 112 -11.89 1.14 25.71
C GLY A 112 -12.77 0.24 24.86
N ASN A 113 -12.71 0.41 23.54
CA ASN A 113 -13.47 -0.43 22.62
C ASN A 113 -13.13 -1.93 22.84
N GLY A 114 -14.14 -2.79 22.86
CA GLY A 114 -13.96 -4.23 23.07
C GLY A 114 -13.52 -4.64 24.49
N LEU A 115 -13.56 -3.75 25.49
CA LEU A 115 -13.22 -4.10 26.87
C LEU A 115 -14.13 -5.23 27.38
N THR A 116 -13.52 -6.37 27.73
CA THR A 116 -14.22 -7.58 28.21
C THR A 116 -14.34 -7.60 29.73
N LYS A 117 -15.25 -8.46 30.24
CA LYS A 117 -15.57 -8.62 31.66
C LYS A 117 -14.33 -8.96 32.47
N ASP A 118 -13.50 -9.89 32.01
CA ASP A 118 -12.33 -10.30 32.80
C ASP A 118 -11.31 -9.16 32.91
N ARG A 119 -11.05 -8.41 31.83
CA ARG A 119 -10.18 -7.22 31.86
C ARG A 119 -10.73 -6.12 32.75
N PHE A 120 -12.02 -5.79 32.59
CA PHE A 120 -12.70 -4.79 33.41
C PHE A 120 -12.63 -5.13 34.90
N VAL A 121 -12.97 -6.37 35.28
CA VAL A 121 -12.95 -6.82 36.68
C VAL A 121 -11.52 -6.89 37.21
N GLN A 122 -10.54 -7.37 36.43
CA GLN A 122 -9.14 -7.42 36.85
C GLN A 122 -8.58 -6.04 37.18
N ALA A 123 -8.91 -5.03 36.37
CA ALA A 123 -8.54 -3.64 36.62
C ALA A 123 -9.28 -3.09 37.85
N ALA A 124 -10.61 -3.21 37.89
CA ALA A 124 -11.43 -2.73 39.01
C ALA A 124 -10.98 -3.32 40.37
N MET A 125 -10.64 -4.61 40.40
CA MET A 125 -10.19 -5.33 41.60
C MET A 125 -8.79 -4.94 42.08
N ARG A 126 -8.05 -4.07 41.36
CA ARG A 126 -6.88 -3.40 41.94
C ARG A 126 -7.26 -2.51 43.13
N MET A 127 -8.48 -1.98 43.11
CA MET A 127 -9.09 -1.30 44.25
C MET A 127 -9.70 -2.32 45.22
N ARG A 128 -8.83 -3.00 46.00
CA ARG A 128 -9.21 -4.15 46.85
C ARG A 128 -10.30 -3.86 47.89
N LYS A 129 -10.51 -2.60 48.28
CA LYS A 129 -11.55 -2.18 49.23
C LYS A 129 -12.73 -1.47 48.54
N LEU A 130 -13.04 -1.85 47.30
CA LEU A 130 -14.15 -1.28 46.54
C LEU A 130 -15.47 -1.43 47.30
N GLY A 131 -16.19 -0.33 47.52
CA GLY A 131 -17.42 -0.30 48.32
C GLY A 131 -17.21 -0.20 49.84
N SER A 132 -15.97 -0.42 50.30
CA SER A 132 -15.55 -0.31 51.71
C SER A 132 -14.45 0.74 51.88
N GLY A 133 -14.65 1.90 51.24
CA GLY A 133 -13.74 3.04 51.22
C GLY A 133 -13.27 3.41 49.81
N HIS A 134 -12.83 2.42 49.03
CA HIS A 134 -12.45 2.66 47.64
C HIS A 134 -13.67 2.86 46.75
N SER A 135 -13.52 3.70 45.73
CA SER A 135 -14.56 3.95 44.72
C SER A 135 -13.96 4.13 43.32
N LEU A 136 -14.80 3.95 42.29
CA LEU A 136 -14.41 4.08 40.89
C LEU A 136 -15.22 5.20 40.22
N ALA A 137 -14.55 5.93 39.34
CA ALA A 137 -15.15 6.81 38.34
C ALA A 137 -14.82 6.24 36.95
N PHE A 138 -15.82 6.10 36.09
CA PHE A 138 -15.62 5.55 34.74
C PHE A 138 -15.37 6.67 33.74
N TRP A 139 -14.33 6.50 32.92
CA TRP A 139 -13.95 7.43 31.87
C TRP A 139 -13.95 6.71 30.53
N SER A 140 -14.46 7.34 29.48
CA SER A 140 -14.61 6.69 28.17
C SER A 140 -14.40 7.68 27.05
N SER A 141 -13.95 7.20 25.89
CA SER A 141 -14.00 7.98 24.67
C SER A 141 -15.46 8.24 24.26
N TYR A 142 -15.65 9.24 23.39
CA TYR A 142 -16.98 9.51 22.84
C TYR A 142 -17.57 8.30 22.12
N GLU A 143 -16.74 7.52 21.42
CA GLU A 143 -17.18 6.31 20.73
C GLU A 143 -17.74 5.26 21.70
N VAL A 144 -17.00 4.92 22.75
CA VAL A 144 -17.44 3.96 23.77
C VAL A 144 -18.70 4.46 24.48
N HIS A 145 -18.78 5.76 24.77
CA HIS A 145 -20.00 6.37 25.29
C HIS A 145 -21.21 6.13 24.37
N GLN A 146 -21.06 6.34 23.06
CA GLN A 146 -22.13 6.08 22.09
C GLN A 146 -22.50 4.60 22.01
N GLN A 147 -21.53 3.68 22.13
CA GLN A 147 -21.81 2.25 22.15
C GLN A 147 -22.69 1.87 23.35
N ILE A 148 -22.33 2.32 24.56
CA ILE A 148 -23.10 2.07 25.79
C ILE A 148 -24.52 2.65 25.65
N MET A 149 -24.64 3.89 25.16
CA MET A 149 -25.94 4.54 24.90
C MET A 149 -26.81 3.77 23.92
N LYS A 150 -26.22 3.25 22.83
CA LYS A 150 -26.94 2.48 21.82
C LYS A 150 -27.50 1.19 22.41
N LEU A 151 -26.74 0.50 23.27
CA LEU A 151 -27.21 -0.71 23.94
C LEU A 151 -28.33 -0.43 24.94
N LYS A 152 -28.22 0.68 25.68
CA LYS A 152 -29.27 1.13 26.58
C LYS A 152 -30.59 1.38 25.85
N ARG A 153 -30.56 2.19 24.77
CA ARG A 153 -31.75 2.55 23.96
C ARG A 153 -32.46 1.35 23.34
N LYS A 154 -31.75 0.25 23.07
CA LYS A 154 -32.37 -0.99 22.56
C LYS A 154 -33.22 -1.69 23.61
N LYS A 155 -32.92 -1.54 24.90
CA LYS A 155 -33.59 -2.25 26.00
C LYS A 155 -34.59 -1.38 26.75
N GLU A 156 -34.34 -0.09 26.88
CA GLU A 156 -35.13 0.82 27.71
C GLU A 156 -35.28 2.19 27.02
N ASN A 157 -36.51 2.72 27.01
CA ASN A 157 -36.83 4.02 26.41
C ASN A 157 -36.80 5.14 27.47
N THR A 158 -35.70 5.23 28.22
CA THR A 158 -35.57 6.11 29.40
C THR A 158 -34.28 6.95 29.38
N ASN A 159 -34.24 7.97 30.24
CA ASN A 159 -33.27 9.06 30.40
C ASN A 159 -31.83 8.84 29.83
N ASN A 160 -31.23 9.89 29.26
CA ASN A 160 -29.89 9.92 28.65
C ASN A 160 -28.71 9.81 29.66
N PHE A 161 -28.93 9.40 30.91
CA PHE A 161 -27.84 9.22 31.88
C PHE A 161 -27.33 7.77 31.92
N ILE A 162 -26.02 7.55 31.76
CA ILE A 162 -25.41 6.21 31.85
C ILE A 162 -25.16 5.85 33.31
N ASN A 163 -25.62 4.69 33.74
CA ASN A 163 -25.31 4.14 35.07
C ASN A 163 -24.32 2.96 34.98
N VAL A 164 -23.90 2.43 36.14
CA VAL A 164 -22.96 1.30 36.20
C VAL A 164 -23.52 0.03 35.59
N ILE A 165 -24.84 -0.20 35.69
CA ILE A 165 -25.50 -1.39 35.12
C ILE A 165 -25.41 -1.35 33.58
N ASP A 166 -25.55 -0.17 32.97
CA ASP A 166 -25.39 0.02 31.52
C ASP A 166 -23.96 -0.31 31.07
N ILE A 167 -22.95 0.10 31.83
CA ILE A 167 -21.53 -0.22 31.58
C ILE A 167 -21.31 -1.73 31.69
N LEU A 168 -21.80 -2.37 32.76
CA LEU A 168 -21.65 -3.82 32.96
C LEU A 168 -22.35 -4.62 31.85
N ARG A 169 -23.51 -4.18 31.38
CA ARG A 169 -24.21 -4.77 30.22
C ARG A 169 -23.35 -4.68 28.96
N TRP A 170 -22.77 -3.51 28.67
CA TRP A 170 -21.88 -3.32 27.53
C TRP A 170 -20.62 -4.20 27.62
N VAL A 171 -19.96 -4.25 28.78
CA VAL A 171 -18.81 -5.13 29.03
C VAL A 171 -19.17 -6.62 28.81
N TYR A 172 -20.36 -7.03 29.23
CA TYR A 172 -20.84 -8.39 29.04
C TYR A 172 -21.12 -8.71 27.56
N GLU A 173 -21.74 -7.79 26.82
CA GLU A 173 -21.95 -7.94 25.38
C GLU A 173 -20.63 -8.01 24.61
N ASN A 174 -19.64 -7.18 24.96
CA ASN A 174 -18.29 -7.27 24.42
C ASN A 174 -17.64 -8.63 24.70
N THR A 175 -17.85 -9.17 25.90
CA THR A 175 -17.33 -10.50 26.28
C THR A 175 -17.94 -11.60 25.43
N GLN A 176 -19.26 -11.57 25.24
CA GLN A 176 -19.94 -12.53 24.37
C GLN A 176 -19.45 -12.44 22.92
N GLN A 177 -19.22 -11.23 22.43
CA GLN A 177 -18.69 -11.01 21.09
C GLN A 177 -17.27 -11.53 20.96
N ALA A 178 -16.37 -11.20 21.90
CA ALA A 178 -15.00 -11.69 21.92
C ALA A 178 -14.91 -13.22 22.00
N THR A 179 -15.73 -13.86 22.85
CA THR A 179 -15.81 -15.33 22.91
C THR A 179 -16.25 -15.93 21.58
N TRP A 180 -17.20 -15.28 20.90
CA TRP A 180 -17.68 -15.75 19.60
C TRP A 180 -16.64 -15.56 18.48
N ASP A 181 -15.95 -14.43 18.47
CA ASP A 181 -14.84 -14.20 17.53
C ASP A 181 -13.70 -15.20 17.78
N GLY A 182 -13.42 -15.51 19.04
CA GLY A 182 -12.50 -16.57 19.45
C GLY A 182 -12.89 -17.97 18.97
N LEU A 183 -14.19 -18.27 18.81
CA LEU A 183 -14.65 -19.56 18.29
C LEU A 183 -14.26 -19.74 16.81
N ASN A 184 -14.32 -18.68 16.01
CA ASN A 184 -13.86 -18.72 14.61
C ASN A 184 -12.35 -18.96 14.51
N LEU A 185 -11.57 -18.27 15.36
CA LEU A 185 -10.13 -18.42 15.43
C LEU A 185 -9.74 -19.84 15.88
N TRP A 186 -10.37 -20.33 16.95
CA TRP A 186 -10.17 -21.69 17.44
C TRP A 186 -10.46 -22.75 16.36
N ALA A 187 -11.58 -22.61 15.65
CA ALA A 187 -11.92 -23.51 14.56
C ALA A 187 -10.90 -23.43 13.42
N SER A 188 -10.50 -22.22 13.01
CA SER A 188 -9.50 -22.04 11.95
C SER A 188 -8.14 -22.62 12.33
N GLN A 189 -7.69 -22.41 13.58
CA GLN A 189 -6.45 -22.98 14.12
C GLN A 189 -6.47 -24.51 14.13
N SER A 190 -7.65 -25.14 14.23
CA SER A 190 -7.75 -26.60 14.16
C SER A 190 -7.36 -27.15 12.78
N LEU A 191 -7.61 -26.40 11.70
CA LEU A 191 -7.18 -26.77 10.34
C LEU A 191 -5.66 -26.70 10.22
N THR A 192 -5.05 -25.63 10.70
CA THR A 192 -3.59 -25.46 10.75
C THR A 192 -2.96 -26.59 11.57
N PHE A 193 -3.51 -26.88 12.75
CA PHE A 193 -3.04 -27.96 13.61
C PHE A 193 -3.13 -29.32 12.92
N GLN A 194 -4.27 -29.66 12.31
CA GLN A 194 -4.45 -30.94 11.63
C GLN A 194 -3.49 -31.09 10.44
N ARG A 195 -3.28 -30.03 9.64
CA ARG A 195 -2.32 -30.04 8.53
C ARG A 195 -0.90 -30.35 9.02
N ILE A 196 -0.43 -29.60 10.01
CA ILE A 196 0.90 -29.78 10.60
C ILE A 196 1.01 -31.19 11.19
N PHE A 197 0.05 -31.59 12.03
CA PHE A 197 0.06 -32.88 12.69
C PHE A 197 0.09 -34.05 11.69
N SER A 198 -0.71 -33.99 10.62
CA SER A 198 -0.69 -35.02 9.57
C SER A 198 0.63 -35.08 8.82
N ALA A 199 1.28 -33.93 8.57
CA ALA A 199 2.61 -33.88 7.98
C ALA A 199 3.65 -34.58 8.88
N PHE A 200 3.59 -34.34 10.19
CA PHE A 200 4.45 -35.01 11.17
C PHE A 200 4.16 -36.52 11.30
N ARG A 201 2.90 -36.96 11.19
CA ARG A 201 2.52 -38.38 11.27
C ARG A 201 3.06 -39.20 10.09
N ASN A 202 3.24 -38.57 8.94
CA ASN A 202 3.80 -39.22 7.76
C ASN A 202 5.33 -39.49 7.89
N ILE A 203 5.95 -39.07 8.99
CA ILE A 203 7.35 -39.31 9.32
C ILE A 203 7.42 -40.32 10.48
N GLN A 204 8.23 -41.38 10.34
CA GLN A 204 8.41 -42.39 11.38
C GLN A 204 9.54 -41.99 12.33
N TRP A 205 9.26 -41.03 13.21
CA TRP A 205 10.23 -40.48 14.18
C TRP A 205 10.92 -41.53 15.08
N SER A 206 10.25 -42.65 15.35
CA SER A 206 10.75 -43.71 16.23
C SER A 206 11.62 -44.76 15.52
N ASN A 207 11.79 -44.69 14.19
CA ASN A 207 12.64 -45.61 13.47
C ASN A 207 14.08 -45.06 13.40
N HIS A 208 14.98 -45.58 14.24
CA HIS A 208 16.40 -45.18 14.27
C HIS A 208 17.16 -45.42 12.95
N GLN A 209 16.55 -46.11 11.97
CA GLN A 209 17.11 -46.33 10.63
C GLN A 209 16.59 -45.35 9.56
N GLN A 210 15.65 -44.45 9.89
CA GLN A 210 15.15 -43.47 8.92
C GLN A 210 16.20 -42.38 8.68
N ILE A 211 16.70 -42.30 7.44
CA ILE A 211 17.61 -41.23 7.01
C ILE A 211 16.76 -39.99 6.72
N PHE A 212 16.99 -38.90 7.46
CA PHE A 212 16.38 -37.60 7.16
C PHE A 212 17.10 -36.98 5.97
N THR A 213 16.48 -37.04 4.79
CA THR A 213 17.01 -36.43 3.56
C THR A 213 16.52 -34.99 3.42
N ASP A 214 17.27 -34.17 2.68
CA ASP A 214 16.85 -32.79 2.35
C ASP A 214 15.47 -32.78 1.66
N GLU A 215 15.21 -33.74 0.77
CA GLU A 215 13.91 -33.89 0.10
C GLU A 215 12.76 -34.16 1.09
N LEU A 216 13.00 -34.98 2.13
CA LEU A 216 12.02 -35.24 3.18
C LEU A 216 11.72 -33.96 3.98
N MET A 217 12.77 -33.21 4.32
CA MET A 217 12.65 -31.96 5.07
C MET A 217 11.98 -30.86 4.24
N GLU A 218 12.29 -30.74 2.95
CA GLU A 218 11.59 -29.84 2.04
C GLU A 218 10.11 -30.18 1.91
N ARG A 219 9.77 -31.47 1.85
CA ARG A 219 8.38 -31.91 1.81
C ARG A 219 7.65 -31.58 3.12
N LEU A 220 8.26 -31.85 4.28
CA LEU A 220 7.70 -31.47 5.57
C LEU A 220 7.49 -29.95 5.66
N ALA A 221 8.49 -29.16 5.25
CA ALA A 221 8.38 -27.71 5.23
C ALA A 221 7.22 -27.26 4.34
N LYS A 222 7.11 -27.80 3.12
CA LYS A 222 6.00 -27.47 2.19
C LYS A 222 4.62 -27.73 2.80
N GLU A 223 4.44 -28.83 3.54
CA GLU A 223 3.17 -29.16 4.21
C GLU A 223 2.89 -28.30 5.45
N CYS A 224 3.93 -27.83 6.14
CA CYS A 224 3.81 -26.99 7.33
C CYS A 224 3.66 -25.49 7.02
N LEU A 225 4.14 -25.04 5.86
CA LEU A 225 4.13 -23.63 5.48
C LEU A 225 2.73 -23.11 5.13
N GLU A 226 2.49 -21.85 5.46
CA GLU A 226 1.32 -21.09 5.02
C GLU A 226 1.73 -20.10 3.92
N PRO A 227 0.87 -19.86 2.92
CA PRO A 227 1.14 -18.87 1.90
C PRO A 227 1.11 -17.47 2.53
N GLU A 228 2.29 -16.88 2.77
CA GLU A 228 2.43 -15.51 3.27
C GLU A 228 2.05 -14.47 2.20
N ILE A 229 2.31 -14.79 0.93
CA ILE A 229 1.96 -13.94 -0.21
C ILE A 229 0.60 -14.36 -0.75
N ILE A 230 -0.40 -13.52 -0.49
CA ILE A 230 -1.77 -13.72 -0.99
C ILE A 230 -2.06 -12.64 -2.02
N GLU A 231 -2.47 -13.06 -3.22
CA GLU A 231 -2.88 -12.10 -4.25
C GLU A 231 -4.11 -11.28 -3.79
N LEU A 232 -4.13 -9.98 -4.11
CA LEU A 232 -5.26 -9.09 -3.81
C LEU A 232 -6.60 -9.63 -4.34
N LYS A 233 -6.60 -10.35 -5.46
CA LYS A 233 -7.80 -11.00 -6.01
C LYS A 233 -8.39 -12.05 -5.05
N HIS A 234 -7.56 -12.75 -4.27
CA HIS A 234 -8.02 -13.74 -3.31
C HIS A 234 -8.57 -13.07 -2.04
N MET A 235 -8.08 -11.87 -1.68
CA MET A 235 -8.60 -11.08 -0.56
C MET A 235 -9.87 -10.28 -0.91
N TYR A 236 -9.92 -9.68 -2.10
CA TYR A 236 -10.94 -8.69 -2.49
C TYR A 236 -11.74 -9.05 -3.75
N GLY A 237 -11.32 -10.05 -4.53
CA GLY A 237 -11.93 -10.39 -5.81
C GLY A 237 -13.15 -11.31 -5.70
N SER A 238 -13.45 -11.85 -4.52
CA SER A 238 -14.66 -12.64 -4.28
C SER A 238 -15.71 -11.84 -3.49
N PRO A 239 -17.01 -11.98 -3.81
CA PRO A 239 -18.07 -11.33 -3.04
C PRO A 239 -18.01 -11.75 -1.56
N ARG A 240 -18.04 -10.77 -0.66
CA ARG A 240 -18.11 -11.00 0.80
C ARG A 240 -19.55 -11.39 1.15
N VAL A 241 -19.82 -12.69 1.27
CA VAL A 241 -21.15 -13.23 1.58
C VAL A 241 -21.24 -13.55 3.07
N ALA A 242 -22.36 -13.21 3.70
CA ALA A 242 -22.63 -13.59 5.08
C ALA A 242 -22.92 -15.10 5.17
N LYS A 243 -22.11 -15.85 5.91
CA LYS A 243 -22.21 -17.31 6.09
C LYS A 243 -22.08 -17.67 7.57
N THR A 244 -22.57 -18.85 7.96
CA THR A 244 -22.36 -19.35 9.33
C THR A 244 -20.90 -19.74 9.55
N LEU A 245 -20.44 -19.78 10.80
CA LEU A 245 -19.09 -20.26 11.12
C LEU A 245 -18.87 -21.70 10.65
N PHE A 246 -19.92 -22.53 10.75
CA PHE A 246 -19.93 -23.89 10.23
C PHE A 246 -19.61 -23.92 8.73
N ASP A 247 -20.35 -23.14 7.93
CA ASP A 247 -20.18 -23.11 6.47
C ASP A 247 -18.79 -22.60 6.06
N ILE A 248 -18.28 -21.58 6.79
CA ILE A 248 -16.95 -21.01 6.55
C ILE A 248 -15.87 -22.05 6.83
N TYR A 249 -15.92 -22.68 8.01
CA TYR A 249 -14.96 -23.72 8.39
C TYR A 249 -15.04 -24.92 7.46
N HIS A 250 -16.24 -25.39 7.13
CA HIS A 250 -16.46 -26.54 6.25
C HIS A 250 -15.92 -26.29 4.84
N ALA A 251 -16.16 -25.10 4.27
CA ALA A 251 -15.61 -24.73 2.97
C ALA A 251 -14.07 -24.67 2.98
N ARG A 252 -13.46 -24.15 4.06
CA ARG A 252 -11.99 -24.16 4.23
C ARG A 252 -11.44 -25.58 4.36
N TYR A 253 -12.11 -26.42 5.14
CA TYR A 253 -11.74 -27.82 5.27
C TYR A 253 -11.75 -28.55 3.92
N GLN A 254 -12.78 -28.34 3.10
CA GLN A 254 -12.87 -28.94 1.76
C GLN A 254 -11.76 -28.48 0.80
N GLN A 255 -11.26 -27.25 0.96
CA GLN A 255 -10.15 -26.73 0.16
C GLN A 255 -8.80 -27.33 0.58
N ILE A 256 -8.66 -27.74 1.84
CA ILE A 256 -7.46 -28.38 2.37
C ILE A 256 -7.62 -29.89 2.17
N ASN A 257 -7.26 -30.37 0.98
CA ASN A 257 -7.31 -31.80 0.68
C ASN A 257 -6.01 -32.50 1.07
N HIS A 258 -6.16 -33.73 1.61
CA HIS A 258 -5.17 -34.75 2.00
C HIS A 258 -4.93 -34.96 3.51
N ASN A 259 -5.46 -36.09 4.02
CA ASN A 259 -5.11 -36.77 5.27
C ASN A 259 -5.34 -36.02 6.60
N LEU A 260 -6.33 -35.13 6.69
CA LEU A 260 -6.73 -34.54 7.98
C LEU A 260 -7.44 -35.58 8.88
N LEU A 261 -7.39 -35.36 10.19
CA LEU A 261 -7.97 -36.26 11.19
C LEU A 261 -9.49 -36.05 11.27
N THR A 262 -10.25 -37.01 10.75
CA THR A 262 -11.72 -36.99 10.75
C THR A 262 -12.31 -36.75 12.14
N ASP A 263 -11.72 -37.35 13.18
CA ASP A 263 -12.22 -37.26 14.55
C ASP A 263 -12.15 -35.83 15.11
N ILE A 264 -11.07 -35.09 14.80
CA ILE A 264 -10.92 -33.68 15.23
C ILE A 264 -11.91 -32.81 14.47
N GLN A 265 -12.06 -33.04 13.16
CA GLN A 265 -12.99 -32.31 12.33
C GLN A 265 -14.43 -32.47 12.83
N GLU A 266 -14.88 -33.70 13.10
CA GLU A 266 -16.23 -33.99 13.58
C GLU A 266 -16.53 -33.27 14.90
N GLU A 267 -15.59 -33.30 15.85
CA GLU A 267 -15.74 -32.61 17.13
C GLU A 267 -15.75 -31.07 16.97
N VAL A 268 -14.96 -30.52 16.05
CA VAL A 268 -14.99 -29.08 15.73
C VAL A 268 -16.32 -28.67 15.13
N LEU A 269 -16.83 -29.42 14.16
CA LEU A 269 -18.13 -29.16 13.53
C LEU A 269 -19.27 -29.22 14.55
N LYS A 270 -19.26 -30.22 15.44
CA LYS A 270 -20.23 -30.35 16.52
C LYS A 270 -20.24 -29.12 17.43
N ARG A 271 -19.07 -28.67 17.90
CA ARG A 271 -18.95 -27.47 18.73
C ARG A 271 -19.35 -26.19 18.00
N LEU A 272 -19.08 -26.09 16.70
CA LEU A 272 -19.54 -24.95 15.89
C LEU A 272 -21.06 -24.92 15.76
N ILE A 273 -21.73 -26.07 15.69
CA ILE A 273 -23.20 -26.15 15.71
C ILE A 273 -23.73 -25.76 17.09
N GLU A 274 -23.16 -26.31 18.16
CA GLU A 274 -23.60 -26.08 19.55
C GLU A 274 -23.42 -24.63 19.99
N TYR A 275 -22.25 -24.03 19.71
CA TYR A 275 -21.88 -22.71 20.22
C TYR A 275 -21.94 -21.58 19.17
N GLY A 276 -21.75 -21.90 17.88
CA GLY A 276 -21.77 -20.91 16.79
C GLY A 276 -23.18 -20.55 16.32
N GLY A 277 -24.11 -21.51 16.39
CA GLY A 277 -25.53 -21.31 16.09
C GLY A 277 -25.78 -20.71 14.70
N LYS A 278 -26.69 -19.71 14.62
CA LYS A 278 -27.10 -19.04 13.38
C LYS A 278 -26.38 -17.72 13.10
N LYS A 279 -25.35 -17.37 13.88
CA LYS A 279 -24.65 -16.10 13.68
C LYS A 279 -23.88 -16.13 12.36
N LEU A 280 -23.97 -15.01 11.64
CA LEU A 280 -23.35 -14.86 10.32
C LEU A 280 -22.09 -14.01 10.41
N ARG A 281 -21.04 -14.44 9.71
CA ARG A 281 -19.81 -13.69 9.47
C ARG A 281 -19.63 -13.51 7.97
N LEU A 282 -18.99 -12.42 7.56
CA LEU A 282 -18.56 -12.29 6.16
C LEU A 282 -17.52 -13.37 5.88
N SER A 283 -17.73 -14.16 4.81
CA SER A 283 -16.77 -15.16 4.36
C SER A 283 -15.52 -14.46 3.84
N GLN A 284 -14.50 -14.33 4.69
CA GLN A 284 -13.18 -13.82 4.33
C GLN A 284 -12.16 -14.96 4.39
N LEU A 285 -11.09 -14.85 3.61
CA LEU A 285 -10.01 -15.84 3.58
C LEU A 285 -9.09 -15.69 4.81
N LEU A 286 -8.93 -14.45 5.29
CA LEU A 286 -8.19 -14.09 6.50
C LEU A 286 -9.08 -13.27 7.43
N ASP A 287 -8.81 -13.34 8.73
CA ASP A 287 -9.36 -12.41 9.70
C ASP A 287 -8.55 -11.11 9.61
N GLU A 288 -9.13 -10.08 8.99
CA GLU A 288 -8.50 -8.76 8.85
C GLU A 288 -8.54 -8.02 10.20
N GLU A 289 -7.51 -8.18 11.04
CA GLU A 289 -7.25 -7.24 12.14
C GLU A 289 -6.46 -6.05 11.60
N GLN A 290 -7.15 -4.96 11.26
CA GLN A 290 -6.49 -3.70 10.92
C GLN A 290 -6.18 -2.90 12.18
N GLN A 291 -4.95 -3.01 12.68
CA GLN A 291 -4.38 -1.93 13.47
C GLN A 291 -4.02 -0.78 12.53
N LYS A 292 -4.83 0.29 12.59
CA LYS A 292 -4.56 1.51 11.85
C LYS A 292 -3.76 2.45 12.74
N GLU A 293 -2.44 2.27 12.79
CA GLU A 293 -1.55 3.33 13.26
C GLU A 293 -1.58 4.44 12.20
N LEU A 294 -2.33 5.50 12.52
CA LEU A 294 -2.25 6.76 11.78
C LEU A 294 -1.04 7.52 12.34
N GLU A 295 0.15 7.17 11.85
CA GLU A 295 1.27 8.11 11.91
C GLU A 295 0.80 9.38 11.18
N LYS A 296 0.59 10.45 11.94
CA LYS A 296 0.50 11.79 11.35
C LYS A 296 1.92 12.19 10.99
N ASP A 297 2.40 11.64 9.88
CA ASP A 297 3.51 12.25 9.18
C ASP A 297 3.03 13.65 8.77
N LEU A 298 3.43 14.65 9.56
CA LEU A 298 3.58 16.00 9.06
C LEU A 298 4.72 15.91 8.03
N GLU A 299 4.40 15.49 6.81
CA GLU A 299 5.20 15.79 5.64
C GLU A 299 5.27 17.32 5.58
N LYS A 300 6.29 17.89 6.22
CA LYS A 300 6.85 19.14 5.78
C LYS A 300 7.46 18.82 4.43
N GLU A 301 6.64 18.86 3.38
CA GLU A 301 7.15 19.13 2.05
C GLU A 301 7.95 20.43 2.19
N HIS A 302 9.27 20.30 2.28
CA HIS A 302 10.14 21.40 1.91
C HIS A 302 9.74 21.69 0.47
N GLN A 303 8.94 22.74 0.26
CA GLN A 303 8.60 23.33 -1.03
C GLN A 303 9.90 23.85 -1.67
N LEU A 304 10.81 22.95 -2.01
CA LEU A 304 11.99 23.23 -2.82
C LEU A 304 11.66 23.14 -4.31
N VAL A 305 10.45 22.70 -4.67
CA VAL A 305 9.93 22.80 -6.04
C VAL A 305 8.83 23.85 -6.03
N GLU A 306 9.22 25.08 -6.35
CA GLU A 306 8.32 26.17 -6.69
C GLU A 306 7.29 25.63 -7.71
N ARG A 307 6.00 25.60 -7.33
CA ARG A 307 4.97 25.17 -8.27
C ARG A 307 5.01 26.14 -9.45
N PRO A 308 4.94 25.64 -10.69
CA PRO A 308 4.93 26.53 -11.85
C PRO A 308 3.79 27.54 -11.68
N SER A 309 4.07 28.79 -12.03
CA SER A 309 3.12 29.88 -11.89
C SER A 309 1.80 29.53 -12.58
N SER A 310 0.67 30.00 -12.05
CA SER A 310 -0.65 29.78 -12.64
C SER A 310 -0.67 30.12 -14.15
N VAL A 311 -1.34 29.28 -14.92
CA VAL A 311 -1.48 29.36 -16.38
C VAL A 311 -2.93 29.17 -16.77
N ILE A 312 -3.31 29.72 -17.92
CA ILE A 312 -4.64 29.54 -18.49
C ILE A 312 -4.64 28.22 -19.27
N GLU A 313 -5.62 27.36 -18.98
CA GLU A 313 -5.80 26.08 -19.66
C GLU A 313 -6.24 26.27 -21.11
N HIS A 314 -5.86 25.33 -21.98
CA HIS A 314 -6.37 25.29 -23.35
C HIS A 314 -7.71 24.54 -23.38
N GLU A 315 -8.71 25.12 -24.05
CA GLU A 315 -9.97 24.42 -24.34
C GLU A 315 -9.75 23.38 -25.44
N SER A 316 -9.65 22.12 -25.03
CA SER A 316 -9.36 20.99 -25.92
C SER A 316 -10.51 20.73 -26.89
N MET A 317 -10.19 20.59 -28.18
CA MET A 317 -11.14 20.36 -29.27
C MET A 317 -11.08 18.92 -29.78
N LEU A 318 -12.23 18.33 -30.09
CA LEU A 318 -12.26 16.99 -30.68
C LEU A 318 -12.31 17.07 -32.22
N HIS A 319 -11.20 16.68 -32.86
CA HIS A 319 -11.11 16.63 -34.32
C HIS A 319 -11.93 15.47 -34.92
N ARG A 320 -12.73 15.75 -35.95
CA ARG A 320 -13.56 14.73 -36.63
C ARG A 320 -12.74 13.68 -37.36
N GLU A 321 -11.51 14.02 -37.74
CA GLU A 321 -10.55 13.14 -38.38
C GLU A 321 -10.16 11.95 -37.49
N LEU A 322 -10.28 12.07 -36.16
CA LEU A 322 -10.04 10.96 -35.23
C LEU A 322 -11.01 9.79 -35.47
N ASP A 323 -12.25 10.08 -35.85
CA ASP A 323 -13.24 9.03 -36.16
C ASP A 323 -12.81 8.19 -37.37
N ARG A 324 -11.99 8.74 -38.28
CA ARG A 324 -11.45 8.00 -39.43
C ARG A 324 -10.41 6.96 -39.03
N LEU A 325 -9.78 7.09 -37.85
CA LEU A 325 -8.90 6.05 -37.32
C LEU A 325 -9.66 4.78 -36.94
N CYS A 326 -10.96 4.91 -36.69
CA CYS A 326 -11.84 3.79 -36.37
C CYS A 326 -12.36 3.05 -37.62
N ASP A 327 -12.08 3.54 -38.83
CA ASP A 327 -12.46 2.86 -40.07
C ASP A 327 -11.50 1.68 -40.35
N THR A 328 -11.98 0.47 -40.10
CA THR A 328 -11.23 -0.77 -40.30
C THR A 328 -11.17 -1.21 -41.76
N ASP A 329 -12.22 -0.91 -42.53
CA ASP A 329 -12.45 -1.50 -43.85
C ASP A 329 -12.06 -0.53 -44.98
N GLY A 330 -11.95 0.76 -44.69
CA GLY A 330 -11.53 1.79 -45.63
C GLY A 330 -10.05 1.81 -45.97
N LEU A 331 -9.66 2.70 -46.87
CA LEU A 331 -8.25 2.99 -47.15
C LEU A 331 -7.56 3.60 -45.92
N MET A 332 -6.30 3.23 -45.71
CA MET A 332 -5.54 3.74 -44.56
C MET A 332 -5.37 5.26 -44.68
N LEU A 333 -5.70 5.95 -43.58
CA LEU A 333 -5.55 7.39 -43.50
C LEU A 333 -4.07 7.76 -43.58
N LYS A 334 -3.71 8.58 -44.56
CA LYS A 334 -2.38 9.19 -44.64
C LYS A 334 -2.30 10.33 -43.64
N LEU A 335 -1.69 10.07 -42.48
CA LEU A 335 -1.64 11.03 -41.37
C LEU A 335 -0.97 12.37 -41.77
N ASP A 336 -0.01 12.35 -42.70
CA ASP A 336 0.67 13.56 -43.22
C ASP A 336 -0.29 14.51 -43.97
N GLU A 337 -1.43 14.03 -44.47
CA GLU A 337 -2.45 14.86 -45.16
C GLU A 337 -3.32 15.66 -44.17
N PHE A 338 -3.23 15.38 -42.87
CA PHE A 338 -4.01 16.06 -41.81
C PHE A 338 -3.10 16.73 -40.77
N PRO A 339 -2.24 17.69 -41.17
CA PRO A 339 -1.27 18.33 -40.27
C PRO A 339 -1.91 19.19 -39.16
N THR A 340 -3.20 19.51 -39.28
CA THR A 340 -3.95 20.21 -38.22
C THR A 340 -4.31 19.30 -37.05
N VAL A 341 -4.25 17.97 -37.24
CA VAL A 341 -4.65 16.96 -36.25
C VAL A 341 -3.46 16.08 -35.87
N PHE A 342 -2.73 15.56 -36.84
CA PHE A 342 -1.62 14.64 -36.60
C PHE A 342 -0.29 15.29 -36.97
N ARG A 343 0.68 15.19 -36.06
CA ARG A 343 2.04 15.68 -36.25
C ARG A 343 3.05 14.61 -35.88
N ARG A 344 4.25 14.69 -36.43
CA ARG A 344 5.36 13.81 -36.05
C ARG A 344 5.78 14.07 -34.60
N LEU A 345 6.35 13.06 -33.97
CA LEU A 345 6.74 13.06 -32.56
C LEU A 345 7.53 14.29 -32.04
N PRO A 346 8.45 14.93 -32.78
CA PRO A 346 9.09 16.18 -32.34
C PRO A 346 8.11 17.29 -31.97
N TYR A 347 6.91 17.30 -32.56
CA TYR A 347 5.87 18.29 -32.27
C TYR A 347 5.46 18.32 -30.79
N ALA A 348 5.53 17.18 -30.09
CA ALA A 348 5.22 17.11 -28.65
C ALA A 348 6.10 18.02 -27.77
N PHE A 349 7.26 18.46 -28.28
CA PHE A 349 8.22 19.29 -27.55
C PHE A 349 8.24 20.75 -28.01
N ILE A 350 7.39 21.14 -28.96
CA ILE A 350 7.30 22.54 -29.37
C ILE A 350 6.98 23.42 -28.16
N ASP A 351 7.60 24.59 -28.10
CA ASP A 351 7.54 25.58 -27.00
C ASP A 351 8.12 25.10 -25.65
N THR A 352 8.84 23.96 -25.65
CA THR A 352 9.65 23.48 -24.51
C THR A 352 11.13 23.67 -24.81
N THR A 353 11.99 23.68 -23.78
CA THR A 353 13.45 23.64 -23.98
C THR A 353 13.89 22.35 -24.67
N PHE A 354 13.08 21.29 -24.58
CA PHE A 354 13.35 20.04 -25.26
C PHE A 354 13.31 20.17 -26.77
N SER A 355 12.59 21.13 -27.37
CA SER A 355 12.56 21.33 -28.83
C SER A 355 13.96 21.49 -29.44
N THR A 356 14.86 22.20 -28.74
CA THR A 356 16.23 22.48 -29.21
C THR A 356 17.20 21.32 -28.98
N ILE A 357 16.95 20.50 -27.96
CA ILE A 357 17.83 19.39 -27.54
C ILE A 357 17.38 18.07 -28.18
N CYS A 358 16.09 17.97 -28.47
CA CYS A 358 15.46 16.94 -29.26
C CYS A 358 15.80 17.16 -30.73
N GLN A 359 16.70 16.36 -31.28
CA GLN A 359 16.98 16.38 -32.72
C GLN A 359 15.73 15.95 -33.49
N SER A 360 15.19 16.84 -34.32
CA SER A 360 13.92 16.68 -35.05
C SER A 360 14.01 15.64 -36.16
N ASP A 361 15.17 15.52 -36.81
CA ASP A 361 15.32 14.83 -38.11
C ASP A 361 15.52 13.32 -37.99
N SER A 362 15.56 12.81 -36.77
CA SER A 362 16.14 11.50 -36.48
C SER A 362 15.13 10.48 -35.90
N ARG A 363 13.83 10.79 -35.97
CA ARG A 363 12.76 9.97 -35.42
C ARG A 363 12.01 9.18 -36.48
N PRO A 364 11.48 7.98 -36.14
CA PRO A 364 10.95 7.08 -37.13
C PRO A 364 9.54 7.50 -37.56
N ASP A 365 9.20 7.15 -38.79
CA ASP A 365 7.97 7.60 -39.44
C ASP A 365 6.68 7.10 -38.79
N ASN A 366 6.79 6.12 -37.89
CA ASN A 366 5.65 5.46 -37.28
C ASN A 366 5.16 6.12 -35.99
N PHE A 367 5.84 7.15 -35.46
CA PHE A 367 5.39 7.85 -34.24
C PHE A 367 4.79 9.22 -34.53
N TRP A 368 3.59 9.39 -33.99
CA TRP A 368 2.72 10.53 -34.22
C TRP A 368 2.15 11.04 -32.91
N VAL A 369 1.70 12.28 -32.95
CA VAL A 369 1.17 13.01 -31.81
C VAL A 369 -0.04 13.80 -32.29
N SER A 370 -1.13 13.74 -31.55
CA SER A 370 -2.25 14.66 -31.78
C SER A 370 -1.82 16.09 -31.40
N THR A 371 -2.27 17.08 -32.16
CA THR A 371 -2.10 18.49 -31.81
C THR A 371 -2.64 18.82 -30.40
N GLU A 372 -3.75 18.20 -29.99
CA GLU A 372 -4.38 18.38 -28.68
C GLU A 372 -3.64 17.66 -27.54
N PHE A 373 -2.75 16.71 -27.85
CA PHE A 373 -1.86 16.14 -26.85
C PHE A 373 -0.83 17.17 -26.36
N GLN A 374 -0.34 18.02 -27.26
CA GLN A 374 0.67 19.05 -26.96
C GLN A 374 0.07 20.34 -26.40
N ARG A 375 -1.11 20.77 -26.88
CA ARG A 375 -1.76 22.02 -26.48
C ARG A 375 -2.46 21.92 -25.13
N VAL A 376 -1.68 21.96 -24.06
CA VAL A 376 -2.21 21.88 -22.68
C VAL A 376 -2.55 23.27 -22.11
N ILE A 377 -1.87 24.32 -22.56
CA ILE A 377 -2.05 25.68 -22.04
C ILE A 377 -2.25 26.69 -23.18
N ALA A 378 -3.01 27.76 -22.92
CA ALA A 378 -3.24 28.84 -23.86
C ALA A 378 -2.14 29.92 -23.83
N THR A 379 -1.38 29.98 -22.73
CA THR A 379 -0.36 31.03 -22.51
C THR A 379 0.91 30.77 -23.32
N GLN A 380 1.27 31.69 -24.23
CA GLN A 380 2.43 31.53 -25.14
C GLN A 380 3.79 31.92 -24.54
N GLU A 381 3.82 32.65 -23.41
CA GLU A 381 5.03 33.32 -22.93
C GLU A 381 5.88 32.50 -21.93
N LYS A 382 5.42 31.32 -21.50
CA LYS A 382 6.12 30.50 -20.49
C LYS A 382 6.68 29.22 -21.11
N SER A 383 7.85 28.80 -20.64
CA SER A 383 8.39 27.48 -21.01
C SER A 383 7.40 26.37 -20.64
N LEU A 384 6.99 25.59 -21.63
CA LEU A 384 6.02 24.50 -21.43
C LEU A 384 6.61 23.27 -20.73
N ASN A 385 7.87 23.29 -20.30
CA ASN A 385 8.53 22.13 -19.67
C ASN A 385 7.68 21.51 -18.55
N PRO A 386 7.15 22.25 -17.56
CA PRO A 386 6.36 21.64 -16.48
C PRO A 386 5.02 21.09 -16.94
N PHE A 387 4.52 21.54 -18.10
CA PHE A 387 3.24 21.17 -18.69
C PHE A 387 3.36 20.13 -19.81
N LEU A 388 4.58 19.68 -20.11
CA LEU A 388 4.83 18.63 -21.09
C LEU A 388 4.06 17.36 -20.68
N ARG A 389 3.08 16.96 -21.48
CA ARG A 389 2.19 15.83 -21.15
C ARG A 389 2.91 14.49 -21.28
N PRO A 390 2.79 13.56 -20.31
CA PRO A 390 3.29 12.20 -20.47
C PRO A 390 2.37 11.40 -21.41
N PRO A 391 2.92 10.59 -22.31
CA PRO A 391 2.10 9.71 -23.15
C PRO A 391 1.49 8.63 -22.25
N ARG A 392 0.24 8.83 -21.82
CA ARG A 392 -0.53 7.84 -21.05
C ARG A 392 -1.43 7.01 -21.94
N TRP A 393 -2.04 7.65 -22.93
CA TRP A 393 -2.93 7.01 -23.88
C TRP A 393 -2.29 7.02 -25.26
N ILE A 394 -2.25 5.83 -25.86
CA ILE A 394 -1.75 5.65 -27.22
C ILE A 394 -2.80 4.93 -28.04
N ILE A 395 -2.94 5.31 -29.30
CA ILE A 395 -3.63 4.49 -30.31
C ILE A 395 -2.58 3.85 -31.20
N ILE A 396 -2.67 2.54 -31.31
CA ILE A 396 -1.95 1.77 -32.33
C ILE A 396 -2.90 1.71 -33.51
N TYR A 397 -2.56 2.40 -34.59
CA TYR A 397 -3.35 2.45 -35.81
C TYR A 397 -2.81 1.46 -36.83
N ARG A 398 -3.66 0.51 -37.22
CA ARG A 398 -3.37 -0.58 -38.17
C ARG A 398 -2.07 -1.34 -37.90
N ASN A 399 -1.66 -1.48 -36.64
CA ASN A 399 -0.37 -2.06 -36.22
C ASN A 399 0.87 -1.44 -36.90
N GLN A 400 0.73 -0.25 -37.49
CA GLN A 400 1.78 0.42 -38.28
C GLN A 400 2.18 1.77 -37.70
N HIS A 401 1.26 2.47 -37.05
CA HIS A 401 1.52 3.78 -36.45
C HIS A 401 1.12 3.81 -34.99
N LEU A 402 1.86 4.59 -34.21
CA LEU A 402 1.58 4.85 -32.80
C LEU A 402 1.35 6.35 -32.63
N ILE A 403 0.16 6.71 -32.16
CA ILE A 403 -0.24 8.12 -31.99
C ILE A 403 -0.46 8.40 -30.50
N PHE A 404 0.19 9.45 -29.98
CA PHE A 404 -0.06 9.95 -28.63
C PHE A 404 -1.34 10.78 -28.59
N LEU A 405 -2.21 10.48 -27.63
CA LEU A 405 -3.53 11.08 -27.52
C LEU A 405 -3.69 11.83 -26.20
N SER A 406 -4.49 12.89 -26.24
CA SER A 406 -5.06 13.47 -25.03
C SER A 406 -6.06 12.50 -24.37
N SER A 407 -6.34 12.70 -23.09
CA SER A 407 -7.32 11.91 -22.35
C SER A 407 -8.73 12.05 -22.92
N GLN A 408 -9.09 13.22 -23.47
CA GLN A 408 -10.39 13.47 -24.08
C GLN A 408 -10.54 12.71 -25.39
N GLU A 409 -9.53 12.77 -26.26
CA GLU A 409 -9.50 12.02 -27.52
C GLU A 409 -9.50 10.50 -27.27
N ALA A 410 -8.72 10.05 -26.30
CA ALA A 410 -8.69 8.64 -25.90
C ALA A 410 -10.08 8.18 -25.43
N ASN A 411 -10.77 8.96 -24.58
CA ASN A 411 -12.11 8.61 -24.11
C ASN A 411 -13.12 8.52 -25.27
N HIS A 412 -13.06 9.45 -26.23
CA HIS A 412 -13.91 9.41 -27.42
C HIS A 412 -13.65 8.15 -28.27
N LEU A 413 -12.38 7.89 -28.61
CA LEU A 413 -11.98 6.72 -29.41
C LEU A 413 -12.31 5.39 -28.72
N ILE A 414 -12.19 5.33 -27.39
CA ILE A 414 -12.58 4.16 -26.60
C ILE A 414 -14.07 3.85 -26.80
N GLY A 415 -14.94 4.87 -26.75
CA GLY A 415 -16.37 4.70 -26.99
C GLY A 415 -16.69 4.23 -28.41
N ARG A 416 -16.06 4.86 -29.41
CA ARG A 416 -16.28 4.55 -30.84
C ARG A 416 -15.82 3.13 -31.20
N LEU A 417 -14.60 2.75 -30.81
CA LEU A 417 -14.08 1.41 -31.08
C LEU A 417 -14.91 0.33 -30.37
N LYS A 418 -15.30 0.53 -29.11
CA LYS A 418 -16.15 -0.44 -28.39
C LYS A 418 -17.47 -0.71 -29.13
N ASN A 419 -18.10 0.33 -29.65
CA ASN A 419 -19.35 0.19 -30.39
C ASN A 419 -19.14 -0.59 -31.70
N LEU A 420 -18.11 -0.22 -32.48
CA LEU A 420 -17.78 -0.90 -33.73
C LEU A 420 -17.51 -2.40 -33.55
N TYR A 421 -16.70 -2.78 -32.57
CA TYR A 421 -16.38 -4.19 -32.30
C TYR A 421 -17.50 -4.98 -31.61
N TYR A 422 -18.50 -4.29 -31.07
CA TYR A 422 -19.73 -4.94 -30.64
C TYR A 422 -20.59 -5.32 -31.85
N ILE A 423 -20.63 -4.46 -32.87
CA ILE A 423 -21.45 -4.61 -34.09
C ILE A 423 -20.78 -5.54 -35.12
N GLN A 424 -19.48 -5.37 -35.38
CA GLN A 424 -18.72 -6.19 -36.32
C GLN A 424 -18.48 -7.59 -35.72
N LYS A 425 -19.06 -8.62 -36.35
CA LYS A 425 -18.76 -10.04 -36.09
C LYS A 425 -17.57 -10.50 -36.95
N SER A 426 -16.43 -9.85 -36.83
CA SER A 426 -15.19 -10.33 -37.46
C SER A 426 -14.47 -11.30 -36.53
N ASP A 427 -13.93 -12.38 -37.10
CA ASP A 427 -13.10 -13.36 -36.39
C ASP A 427 -11.59 -12.96 -36.38
N GLU A 428 -11.25 -11.81 -36.96
CA GLU A 428 -9.87 -11.30 -36.99
C GLU A 428 -9.56 -10.35 -35.81
N PRO A 429 -8.31 -10.36 -35.31
CA PRO A 429 -7.92 -9.47 -34.22
C PRO A 429 -7.93 -7.99 -34.65
N PRO A 430 -8.27 -7.06 -33.74
CA PRO A 430 -8.32 -5.65 -34.05
C PRO A 430 -6.94 -5.11 -34.44
N VAL A 431 -6.84 -4.53 -35.64
CA VAL A 431 -5.62 -3.87 -36.13
C VAL A 431 -5.46 -2.46 -35.55
N THR A 432 -6.53 -1.85 -35.05
CA THR A 432 -6.51 -0.55 -34.38
C THR A 432 -6.96 -0.69 -32.93
N THR A 433 -6.07 -0.32 -31.99
CA THR A 433 -6.34 -0.47 -30.54
C THR A 433 -5.93 0.76 -29.76
N VAL A 434 -6.72 1.13 -28.74
CA VAL A 434 -6.35 2.15 -27.76
C VAL A 434 -5.81 1.46 -26.52
N ARG A 435 -4.60 1.82 -26.10
CA ARG A 435 -3.87 1.21 -24.98
C ARG A 435 -3.39 2.25 -23.98
N LEU A 436 -3.35 1.84 -22.71
CA LEU A 436 -2.80 2.62 -21.61
C LEU A 436 -1.33 2.25 -21.41
N ILE A 437 -0.46 3.24 -21.21
CA ILE A 437 0.95 3.01 -20.87
C ILE A 437 1.38 3.81 -19.64
N LEU A 438 2.11 3.16 -18.74
CA LEU A 438 2.74 3.76 -17.58
C LEU A 438 4.26 3.61 -17.64
N PRO A 439 5.02 4.57 -17.08
CA PRO A 439 6.46 4.40 -16.95
C PRO A 439 6.78 3.36 -15.87
N ARG A 440 7.85 2.59 -16.10
CA ARG A 440 8.35 1.64 -15.10
C ARG A 440 9.32 2.38 -14.16
N THR A 441 8.81 2.88 -13.05
CA THR A 441 9.56 3.66 -12.05
C THR A 441 10.13 2.81 -10.91
N ARG A 442 9.67 1.57 -10.78
CA ARG A 442 10.14 0.58 -9.80
C ARG A 442 10.39 -0.77 -10.49
N ARG A 443 11.24 -1.62 -9.90
CA ARG A 443 11.44 -3.00 -10.37
C ARG A 443 10.12 -3.78 -10.30
N GLY A 444 9.85 -4.62 -11.30
CA GLY A 444 8.64 -5.46 -11.38
C GLY A 444 7.33 -4.71 -11.72
N GLN A 445 7.34 -3.38 -11.84
CA GLN A 445 6.14 -2.62 -12.19
C GLN A 445 5.73 -2.90 -13.65
N SER A 446 4.44 -3.21 -13.89
CA SER A 446 3.91 -3.36 -15.24
C SER A 446 3.73 -2.00 -15.92
N ILE A 447 4.04 -1.94 -17.22
CA ILE A 447 3.81 -0.75 -18.08
C ILE A 447 2.40 -0.70 -18.67
N LEU A 448 1.55 -1.71 -18.40
CA LEU A 448 0.14 -1.86 -18.81
C LEU A 448 -0.14 -1.92 -20.32
N VAL A 449 0.80 -1.55 -21.18
CA VAL A 449 0.59 -1.37 -22.63
C VAL A 449 0.22 -2.65 -23.39
N ASN A 450 0.58 -3.82 -22.86
CA ASN A 450 0.24 -5.11 -23.45
C ASN A 450 -0.83 -5.86 -22.63
N ASN A 451 -1.48 -5.19 -21.67
CA ASN A 451 -2.56 -5.78 -20.90
C ASN A 451 -3.85 -5.82 -21.74
N THR A 452 -4.28 -7.03 -22.11
CA THR A 452 -5.47 -7.27 -22.94
C THR A 452 -6.76 -6.76 -22.30
N MET A 453 -6.87 -6.81 -20.97
CA MET A 453 -8.04 -6.31 -20.22
C MET A 453 -8.15 -4.78 -20.24
N LEU A 454 -7.02 -4.09 -20.40
CA LEU A 454 -6.94 -2.63 -20.45
C LEU A 454 -6.85 -2.10 -21.88
N THR A 455 -6.88 -2.98 -22.88
CA THR A 455 -6.89 -2.64 -24.30
C THR A 455 -8.32 -2.47 -24.77
N THR A 456 -8.64 -1.31 -25.34
CA THR A 456 -9.97 -1.09 -25.92
C THR A 456 -10.05 -1.67 -27.33
N SER A 457 -11.19 -2.29 -27.63
CA SER A 457 -11.32 -3.48 -28.47
C SER A 457 -10.78 -4.73 -27.75
N PRO A 458 -11.44 -5.16 -26.65
CA PRO A 458 -10.92 -6.24 -25.82
C PRO A 458 -10.85 -7.53 -26.62
N LEU A 459 -9.64 -8.09 -26.70
CA LEU A 459 -9.33 -9.37 -27.35
C LEU A 459 -10.01 -10.58 -26.68
N ASN A 460 -10.83 -10.38 -25.65
CA ASN A 460 -11.43 -11.41 -24.82
C ASN A 460 -12.44 -12.30 -25.57
N LYS A 461 -12.92 -11.89 -26.76
CA LYS A 461 -13.65 -12.78 -27.68
C LYS A 461 -12.74 -13.82 -28.36
N PHE A 462 -11.42 -13.69 -28.22
CA PHE A 462 -10.40 -14.58 -28.78
C PHE A 462 -9.47 -15.16 -27.69
N PRO A 463 -9.94 -16.15 -26.91
CA PRO A 463 -9.16 -16.72 -25.81
C PRO A 463 -7.90 -17.47 -26.26
N SER A 464 -7.78 -17.80 -27.55
CA SER A 464 -6.66 -18.54 -28.14
C SER A 464 -5.47 -17.67 -28.59
N LEU A 465 -5.46 -16.36 -28.31
CA LEU A 465 -4.50 -15.42 -28.91
C LEU A 465 -3.19 -15.25 -28.11
N ASP A 466 -2.28 -16.21 -28.27
CA ASP A 466 -0.83 -15.93 -28.21
C ASP A 466 -0.39 -14.93 -29.32
N ASN A 467 -1.26 -14.67 -30.29
CA ASN A 467 -1.03 -13.82 -31.48
C ASN A 467 -1.53 -12.36 -31.36
N SER A 468 -1.80 -11.83 -30.17
CA SER A 468 -2.11 -10.39 -30.06
C SER A 468 -0.90 -9.57 -30.50
N TRP A 469 -1.09 -8.60 -31.39
CA TRP A 469 0.02 -7.79 -31.89
C TRP A 469 0.66 -7.04 -30.71
N ARG A 470 1.90 -7.39 -30.39
CA ARG A 470 2.71 -6.76 -29.34
C ARG A 470 3.53 -5.65 -29.96
N ILE A 471 3.69 -4.57 -29.21
CA ILE A 471 4.55 -3.46 -29.63
C ILE A 471 6.00 -3.96 -29.74
N PRO A 472 6.67 -3.81 -30.90
CA PRO A 472 8.06 -4.21 -31.05
C PRO A 472 8.98 -3.50 -30.06
N PHE A 473 10.04 -4.17 -29.60
CA PHE A 473 10.99 -3.61 -28.63
C PHE A 473 11.58 -2.25 -29.08
N LYS A 474 11.81 -2.05 -30.38
CA LYS A 474 12.25 -0.77 -30.95
C LYS A 474 11.28 0.39 -30.65
N TRP A 475 9.98 0.12 -30.64
CA TRP A 475 8.95 1.11 -30.36
C TRP A 475 8.78 1.28 -28.85
N LEU A 476 8.87 0.19 -28.07
CA LEU A 476 8.89 0.26 -26.60
C LEU A 476 10.06 1.09 -26.08
N ALA A 477 11.26 0.93 -26.65
CA ALA A 477 12.44 1.73 -26.29
C ALA A 477 12.18 3.23 -26.46
N GLN A 478 11.50 3.63 -27.53
CA GLN A 478 11.09 5.03 -27.72
C GLN A 478 10.13 5.45 -26.63
N LEU A 479 9.04 4.70 -26.43
CA LEU A 479 8.06 4.96 -25.37
C LEU A 479 8.72 5.11 -23.99
N PHE A 480 9.73 4.31 -23.67
CA PHE A 480 10.48 4.39 -22.42
C PHE A 480 11.21 5.72 -22.26
N VAL A 481 11.85 6.23 -23.33
CA VAL A 481 12.44 7.56 -23.33
C VAL A 481 11.36 8.62 -23.09
N PHE A 482 10.24 8.57 -23.81
CA PHE A 482 9.19 9.61 -23.72
C PHE A 482 8.42 9.62 -22.40
N ASN A 483 8.17 8.45 -21.83
CA ASN A 483 7.38 8.30 -20.61
C ASN A 483 8.23 8.45 -19.33
N GLY A 484 9.56 8.45 -19.43
CA GLY A 484 10.45 8.56 -18.28
C GLY A 484 10.64 7.24 -17.52
N THR A 485 10.60 6.11 -18.23
CA THR A 485 10.84 4.79 -17.64
C THR A 485 12.26 4.69 -17.08
N LEU A 486 12.40 4.12 -15.88
CA LEU A 486 13.68 3.92 -15.18
C LEU A 486 14.15 2.46 -15.18
N TYR A 487 13.21 1.51 -15.27
CA TYR A 487 13.49 0.09 -15.20
C TYR A 487 13.01 -0.70 -16.43
N PHE A 488 13.71 -1.78 -16.76
CA PHE A 488 13.37 -2.75 -17.79
C PHE A 488 12.93 -4.06 -17.16
N GLU A 489 12.20 -4.86 -17.92
CA GLU A 489 11.76 -6.21 -17.54
C GLU A 489 12.75 -7.28 -17.95
N ASN A 490 13.41 -7.10 -19.10
CA ASN A 490 14.34 -8.08 -19.66
C ASN A 490 15.49 -7.42 -20.43
N VAL A 491 16.45 -8.25 -20.84
CA VAL A 491 17.67 -7.83 -21.54
C VAL A 491 17.34 -7.24 -22.92
N GLU A 492 16.26 -7.70 -23.56
CA GLU A 492 15.80 -7.23 -24.87
C GLU A 492 15.34 -5.77 -24.81
N GLU A 493 14.56 -5.39 -23.78
CA GLU A 493 14.17 -4.00 -23.54
C GLU A 493 15.40 -3.11 -23.30
N GLN A 494 16.34 -3.56 -22.47
CA GLN A 494 17.58 -2.81 -22.19
C GLN A 494 18.43 -2.65 -23.46
N ARG A 495 18.57 -3.71 -24.27
CA ARG A 495 19.31 -3.70 -25.54
C ARG A 495 18.67 -2.74 -26.54
N ALA A 496 17.35 -2.80 -26.70
CA ALA A 496 16.61 -1.93 -27.61
C ALA A 496 16.74 -0.45 -27.19
N TYR A 497 16.71 -0.17 -25.89
CA TYR A 497 16.94 1.18 -25.36
C TYR A 497 18.33 1.71 -25.68
N CYS A 498 19.38 0.91 -25.46
CA CYS A 498 20.75 1.27 -25.81
C CYS A 498 20.94 1.47 -27.32
N GLN A 499 20.39 0.59 -28.14
CA GLN A 499 20.48 0.70 -29.61
C GLN A 499 19.78 1.97 -30.12
N LEU A 500 18.59 2.30 -29.61
CA LEU A 500 17.88 3.52 -29.96
C LEU A 500 18.73 4.77 -29.72
N LEU A 501 19.38 4.84 -28.55
CA LEU A 501 20.22 5.97 -28.13
C LEU A 501 21.64 5.92 -28.71
N SER A 502 21.99 4.89 -29.48
CA SER A 502 23.36 4.65 -29.96
C SER A 502 24.40 4.60 -28.83
N LEU A 503 24.05 3.97 -27.71
CA LEU A 503 24.92 3.77 -26.55
C LEU A 503 25.45 2.33 -26.49
N CYS A 504 26.75 2.19 -26.25
CA CYS A 504 27.47 0.94 -25.99
C CYS A 504 28.06 0.94 -24.56
N PRO A 505 27.20 0.78 -23.52
CA PRO A 505 27.62 0.71 -22.12
C PRO A 505 28.25 -0.64 -21.73
N LYS A 506 29.10 -0.62 -20.70
CA LYS A 506 29.74 -1.80 -20.09
C LYS A 506 28.70 -2.75 -19.46
N PRO A 507 28.97 -4.06 -19.32
CA PRO A 507 30.10 -4.77 -19.90
C PRO A 507 30.01 -4.81 -21.43
N ARG A 508 31.17 -4.64 -22.06
CA ARG A 508 31.36 -4.68 -23.50
C ARG A 508 31.88 -6.06 -23.92
N THR A 509 31.55 -6.48 -25.14
CA THR A 509 32.21 -7.63 -25.78
C THR A 509 33.67 -7.29 -26.12
N GLU A 510 34.49 -8.29 -26.47
CA GLU A 510 35.87 -8.05 -26.92
C GLU A 510 35.92 -7.10 -28.13
N GLU A 511 35.04 -7.29 -29.10
CA GLU A 511 34.91 -6.42 -30.28
C GLU A 511 34.52 -4.97 -29.91
N GLU A 512 33.62 -4.80 -28.94
CA GLU A 512 33.20 -3.49 -28.45
C GLU A 512 34.29 -2.81 -27.63
N GLU A 513 35.12 -3.56 -26.88
CA GLU A 513 36.24 -2.98 -26.14
C GLU A 513 37.38 -2.57 -27.08
N GLU A 514 37.69 -3.35 -28.12
CA GLU A 514 38.59 -2.92 -29.19
C GLU A 514 38.09 -1.65 -29.89
N ALA A 515 36.79 -1.56 -30.16
CA ALA A 515 36.19 -0.37 -30.76
C ALA A 515 36.30 0.85 -29.83
N PHE A 516 36.21 0.64 -28.52
CA PHE A 516 36.46 1.69 -27.52
C PHE A 516 37.92 2.16 -27.55
N GLU A 517 38.88 1.24 -27.60
CA GLU A 517 40.32 1.56 -27.72
C GLU A 517 40.66 2.29 -29.02
N LYS A 518 39.99 1.93 -30.13
CA LYS A 518 40.08 2.62 -31.43
C LYS A 518 39.39 4.00 -31.44
N GLY A 519 38.77 4.42 -30.34
CA GLY A 519 38.08 5.70 -30.21
C GLY A 519 36.74 5.76 -30.95
N TRP A 520 36.12 4.62 -31.27
CA TRP A 520 34.82 4.58 -31.94
C TRP A 520 33.65 4.82 -30.98
N ILE A 521 33.86 4.50 -29.70
CA ILE A 521 32.89 4.64 -28.61
C ILE A 521 33.43 5.69 -27.64
N ASP A 522 32.64 6.72 -27.34
CA ASP A 522 33.01 7.75 -26.37
C ASP A 522 33.05 7.20 -24.93
N MET A 523 33.68 7.93 -24.01
CA MET A 523 33.72 7.57 -22.57
C MET A 523 32.32 7.35 -21.96
N ASN A 524 31.33 8.11 -22.42
CA ASN A 524 29.94 7.99 -22.00
C ASN A 524 29.17 6.88 -22.72
N GLY A 525 29.85 6.10 -23.57
CA GLY A 525 29.30 4.99 -24.33
C GLY A 525 28.67 5.38 -25.67
N PHE A 526 28.61 6.66 -26.05
CA PHE A 526 27.97 7.06 -27.30
C PHE A 526 28.84 6.76 -28.53
N VAL A 527 28.19 6.29 -29.61
CA VAL A 527 28.84 6.05 -30.90
C VAL A 527 28.33 7.10 -31.88
N SER A 528 29.17 8.07 -32.26
CA SER A 528 28.77 9.19 -33.12
C SER A 528 28.69 8.81 -34.61
N ASN A 529 29.68 8.06 -35.11
CA ASN A 529 29.83 7.76 -36.53
C ASN A 529 28.88 6.63 -37.00
N PRO A 530 28.00 6.86 -37.99
CA PRO A 530 27.10 5.83 -38.52
C PRO A 530 27.80 4.58 -39.08
N LYS A 531 29.04 4.70 -39.59
CA LYS A 531 29.81 3.54 -40.07
C LYS A 531 30.22 2.62 -38.92
N HIS A 532 30.68 3.19 -37.81
CA HIS A 532 31.04 2.44 -36.60
C HIS A 532 29.80 1.79 -35.99
N ARG A 533 28.65 2.49 -36.00
CA ARG A 533 27.36 1.91 -35.56
C ARG A 533 27.01 0.64 -36.33
N ARG A 534 27.19 0.62 -37.65
CA ARG A 534 26.89 -0.57 -38.47
C ARG A 534 27.81 -1.74 -38.12
N GLN A 535 29.10 -1.48 -37.90
CA GLN A 535 30.06 -2.51 -37.50
C GLN A 535 29.75 -3.09 -36.11
N LEU A 536 29.29 -2.24 -35.18
CA LEU A 536 28.84 -2.64 -33.85
C LEU A 536 27.38 -3.14 -33.82
N GLN A 537 26.77 -3.42 -34.99
CA GLN A 537 25.39 -3.89 -35.12
C GLN A 537 24.32 -2.96 -34.49
N MET A 538 24.63 -1.68 -34.31
CA MET A 538 23.75 -0.63 -33.77
C MET A 538 22.90 0.03 -34.85
N ASN A 539 22.21 -0.78 -35.64
CA ASN A 539 21.48 -0.32 -36.83
C ASN A 539 20.21 0.48 -36.53
N GLN A 540 19.77 0.52 -35.26
CA GLN A 540 18.56 1.22 -34.83
C GLN A 540 18.82 2.60 -34.24
N GLY A 541 20.07 3.08 -34.31
CA GLY A 541 20.47 4.39 -33.78
C GLY A 541 19.71 5.54 -34.44
N GLN A 542 18.99 6.30 -33.62
CA GLN A 542 18.10 7.37 -34.06
C GLN A 542 18.57 8.76 -33.63
N PHE A 543 19.78 8.93 -33.12
CA PHE A 543 20.28 10.24 -32.72
C PHE A 543 21.58 10.52 -33.46
N ASN A 544 21.67 11.71 -34.08
CA ASN A 544 22.86 12.13 -34.81
C ASN A 544 23.93 12.68 -33.86
N ALA A 545 23.52 13.33 -32.77
CA ALA A 545 24.38 13.73 -31.67
C ALA A 545 23.95 13.08 -30.34
N ASN A 546 24.82 13.14 -29.34
CA ASN A 546 24.67 12.43 -28.08
C ASN A 546 23.34 12.76 -27.33
N PRO A 547 22.42 11.80 -27.15
CA PRO A 547 21.11 12.05 -26.56
C PRO A 547 21.08 12.06 -25.03
N ILE A 548 22.21 11.82 -24.35
CA ILE A 548 22.23 11.66 -22.88
C ILE A 548 21.69 12.91 -22.17
N ARG A 549 22.03 14.12 -22.65
CA ARG A 549 21.51 15.37 -22.06
C ARG A 549 19.99 15.47 -22.18
N PHE A 550 19.45 15.14 -23.35
CA PHE A 550 18.00 15.12 -23.59
C PHE A 550 17.29 14.13 -22.65
N VAL A 551 17.81 12.90 -22.57
CA VAL A 551 17.22 11.84 -21.73
C VAL A 551 17.25 12.21 -20.24
N LYS A 552 18.37 12.73 -19.74
CA LYS A 552 18.49 13.16 -18.33
C LYS A 552 17.46 14.22 -17.97
N GLN A 553 17.39 15.29 -18.76
CA GLN A 553 16.45 16.39 -18.51
C GLN A 553 14.99 15.93 -18.64
N LEU A 554 14.68 15.03 -19.58
CA LEU A 554 13.32 14.53 -19.76
C LEU A 554 12.89 13.65 -18.59
N ILE A 555 13.78 12.79 -18.07
CA ILE A 555 13.50 11.97 -16.89
C ILE A 555 13.28 12.85 -15.66
N GLU A 556 14.13 13.85 -15.44
CA GLU A 556 14.00 14.80 -14.33
C GLU A 556 12.66 15.54 -14.39
N ASN A 557 12.26 15.99 -15.58
CA ASN A 557 10.99 16.63 -15.80
C ASN A 557 9.79 15.69 -15.55
N ARG A 558 9.88 14.42 -15.96
CA ARG A 558 8.81 13.41 -15.80
C ARG A 558 8.63 12.93 -14.37
N ASN A 559 9.74 12.60 -13.72
CA ASN A 559 9.75 11.91 -12.43
C ASN A 559 9.97 12.87 -11.25
N LYS A 560 10.14 14.18 -11.52
CA LYS A 560 10.48 15.20 -10.51
C LYS A 560 11.69 14.82 -9.65
N SER A 561 12.57 14.00 -10.20
CA SER A 561 13.72 13.41 -9.52
C SER A 561 14.76 12.97 -10.55
N HIS A 562 16.02 13.00 -10.16
CA HIS A 562 17.11 12.49 -10.99
C HIS A 562 17.01 10.96 -11.14
N ALA A 563 17.44 10.43 -12.28
CA ALA A 563 17.56 9.00 -12.47
C ALA A 563 18.60 8.44 -11.48
N SER A 564 18.18 7.66 -10.48
CA SER A 564 19.10 7.01 -9.54
C SER A 564 20.08 6.10 -10.29
N ILE A 565 21.35 6.11 -9.90
CA ILE A 565 22.39 5.20 -10.42
C ILE A 565 22.01 3.73 -10.20
N LEU A 566 21.14 3.43 -9.22
CA LEU A 566 20.64 2.09 -8.94
C LEU A 566 19.54 1.62 -9.92
N SER A 567 19.01 2.53 -10.73
CA SER A 567 18.06 2.19 -11.81
C SER A 567 18.79 1.75 -13.07
N TYR A 568 18.13 0.93 -13.90
CA TYR A 568 18.74 0.46 -15.15
C TYR A 568 19.09 1.62 -16.08
N VAL A 569 18.14 2.54 -16.29
CA VAL A 569 18.35 3.71 -17.15
C VAL A 569 19.38 4.67 -16.55
N GLY A 570 19.30 4.95 -15.24
CA GLY A 570 20.25 5.82 -14.55
C GLY A 570 21.69 5.31 -14.64
N SER A 571 21.92 4.02 -14.42
CA SER A 571 23.24 3.40 -14.59
C SER A 571 23.77 3.53 -16.02
N ILE A 572 22.92 3.37 -17.04
CA ILE A 572 23.31 3.52 -18.45
C ILE A 572 23.72 4.95 -18.77
N ILE A 573 22.91 5.95 -18.39
CA ILE A 573 23.13 7.35 -18.81
C ILE A 573 24.10 8.13 -17.91
N LEU A 574 24.37 7.66 -16.69
CA LEU A 574 25.32 8.27 -15.75
C LEU A 574 26.67 7.57 -15.76
N ASN A 575 26.69 6.23 -15.75
CA ASN A 575 27.91 5.45 -15.57
C ASN A 575 28.32 4.63 -16.79
N SER A 576 27.58 4.73 -17.91
CA SER A 576 27.81 3.90 -19.10
C SER A 576 27.89 2.40 -18.74
N ARG A 577 26.97 1.94 -17.88
CA ARG A 577 26.95 0.55 -17.37
C ARG A 577 25.55 -0.04 -17.36
N LYS A 578 25.40 -1.25 -17.90
CA LYS A 578 24.23 -2.13 -17.80
C LYS A 578 24.29 -2.87 -16.47
N LEU A 579 23.17 -2.86 -15.73
CA LEU A 579 23.00 -3.72 -14.56
C LEU A 579 22.36 -5.04 -15.00
N SER A 580 22.64 -6.12 -14.28
CA SER A 580 22.04 -7.43 -14.52
C SER A 580 20.61 -7.50 -13.96
N PHE A 581 19.81 -8.37 -14.57
CA PHE A 581 18.48 -8.72 -14.11
C PHE A 581 18.64 -9.91 -13.15
N ASN A 582 18.95 -9.62 -11.88
CA ASN A 582 18.96 -10.60 -10.80
C ASN A 582 17.70 -10.45 -9.95
#